data_AF-A0A1M7UVB8-F1
#
_entry.id   AF-A0A1M7UVB8-F1
#
_cell.length_a   1.000
_cell.length_b   1.000
_cell.length_c   1.000
_cell.angle_alpha   90.00
_cell.angle_beta   90.00
_cell.angle_gamma   90.00
#
_symmetry.space_group_name_H-M   'P 1'
#
loop_
_entity.id
_entity.type
_entity.pdbx_description
1 polymer ?
#
loop_
_entity_poly.entity_id
_entity_poly.type
_entity_poly.pdbx_seq_one_letter_code
_entity_poly.pdbx_strand_id
1 'polypeptide(L)'
;MTTVLTNTEWKLAQRAVIRAFRADRYVLIVAEGDSPSPGYDVDIVQSPLKIFPPQFNLLRRERPGVWPDVMTPYRYGEVVPFPTDQPVVTVHHADGQDAVEIKDCGDDLQDFAIAVAGSPDLPCPSGAEQATGFSRSLSFDEAFANALSGLPPFEPPFPDAMARIKVLEVGALFGGFPGFHDLFVRICRTVGG
;
A
#
# COMPACT_ATOMS: atom_id res chain seq x y z
N MET A 1 -17.67 -29.31 -25.41
CA MET A 1 -17.48 -27.88 -25.05
C MET A 1 -17.63 -27.78 -23.56
N THR A 2 -16.51 -27.74 -22.83
CA THR A 2 -16.52 -27.61 -21.37
C THR A 2 -16.52 -26.12 -21.06
N THR A 3 -17.64 -25.60 -20.56
CA THR A 3 -17.73 -24.23 -20.07
C THR A 3 -16.81 -24.10 -18.86
N VAL A 4 -15.68 -23.39 -19.02
CA VAL A 4 -14.83 -23.00 -17.89
C VAL A 4 -15.58 -21.89 -17.16
N LEU A 5 -16.20 -22.23 -16.03
CA LEU A 5 -16.73 -21.26 -15.09
C LEU A 5 -15.51 -20.61 -14.42
N THR A 6 -15.01 -19.51 -14.96
CA THR A 6 -13.98 -18.71 -14.27
C THR A 6 -14.62 -18.09 -13.04
N ASN A 7 -14.23 -18.57 -11.86
CA ASN A 7 -14.70 -17.97 -10.61
C ASN A 7 -13.85 -16.73 -10.35
N THR A 8 -14.32 -15.58 -10.83
CA THR A 8 -13.67 -14.26 -10.70
C THR A 8 -13.85 -13.63 -9.30
N GLU A 9 -14.18 -14.44 -8.30
CA GLU A 9 -14.27 -13.99 -6.92
C GLU A 9 -12.89 -13.92 -6.26
N TRP A 10 -12.68 -12.90 -5.43
CA TRP A 10 -11.50 -12.82 -4.58
C TRP A 10 -11.58 -13.85 -3.46
N LYS A 11 -10.51 -14.64 -3.31
CA LYS A 11 -10.38 -15.65 -2.26
C LYS A 11 -9.08 -15.43 -1.52
N LEU A 12 -8.99 -15.90 -0.28
CA LEU A 12 -7.73 -15.88 0.45
C LEU A 12 -6.64 -16.64 -0.33
N ALA A 13 -5.47 -16.03 -0.48
CA ALA A 13 -4.33 -16.65 -1.16
C ALA A 13 -3.49 -17.47 -0.18
N GLN A 14 -2.79 -18.48 -0.68
CA GLN A 14 -1.75 -19.18 0.08
C GLN A 14 -0.52 -18.31 0.18
N ARG A 15 0.26 -18.45 1.26
CA ARG A 15 1.51 -17.71 1.46
C ARG A 15 2.64 -18.66 1.85
N ALA A 16 3.85 -18.35 1.42
CA ALA A 16 5.09 -18.90 1.93
C ALA A 16 5.67 -18.01 3.04
N VAL A 17 5.65 -16.68 2.86
CA VAL A 17 6.15 -15.73 3.85
C VAL A 17 5.43 -14.39 3.74
N ILE A 18 5.24 -13.72 4.88
CA ILE A 18 4.78 -12.33 4.95
C ILE A 18 5.79 -11.53 5.79
N ARG A 19 6.14 -10.34 5.32
CA ARG A 19 7.04 -9.39 6.00
C ARG A 19 6.41 -8.01 6.03
N ALA A 20 6.70 -7.23 7.06
CA ALA A 20 6.19 -5.88 7.22
C ALA A 20 7.31 -4.92 7.60
N PHE A 21 7.34 -3.75 6.96
CA PHE A 21 8.38 -2.74 7.16
C PHE A 21 7.76 -1.36 7.37
N ARG A 22 8.27 -0.60 8.35
CA ARG A 22 7.75 0.71 8.71
C ARG A 22 8.58 1.86 8.15
N ALA A 23 7.86 2.80 7.56
CA ALA A 23 8.32 4.15 7.30
C ALA A 23 7.28 5.13 7.86
N ASP A 24 7.60 5.79 8.97
CA ASP A 24 6.69 6.69 9.69
C ASP A 24 5.31 6.04 9.95
N ARG A 25 4.21 6.66 9.49
CA ARG A 25 2.83 6.15 9.62
C ARG A 25 2.43 5.14 8.55
N TYR A 26 3.36 4.70 7.72
CA TYR A 26 3.12 3.73 6.65
C TYR A 26 3.82 2.41 6.96
N VAL A 27 3.15 1.32 6.60
CA VAL A 27 3.71 -0.03 6.63
C VAL A 27 3.66 -0.59 5.21
N LEU A 28 4.80 -1.05 4.71
CA LEU A 28 4.90 -1.88 3.52
C LEU A 28 4.72 -3.34 3.92
N ILE A 29 3.62 -3.96 3.50
CA ILE A 29 3.35 -5.39 3.72
C ILE A 29 3.75 -6.15 2.46
N VAL A 30 4.67 -7.11 2.56
CA VAL A 30 5.15 -7.93 1.45
C VAL A 30 4.76 -9.39 1.70
N ALA A 31 4.04 -9.98 0.76
CA ALA A 31 3.68 -11.40 0.76
C ALA A 31 4.31 -12.13 -0.43
N GLU A 32 4.75 -13.36 -0.18
CA GLU A 32 5.23 -14.30 -1.19
C GLU A 32 4.52 -15.62 -1.03
N GLY A 33 4.35 -16.35 -2.13
CA GLY A 33 3.76 -17.69 -2.14
C GLY A 33 3.68 -18.22 -3.56
N ASP A 34 2.84 -19.24 -3.75
CA ASP A 34 2.61 -19.85 -5.04
C ASP A 34 1.14 -19.78 -5.44
N SER A 35 0.91 -19.54 -6.73
CA SER A 35 -0.39 -19.64 -7.37
C SER A 35 -0.47 -20.89 -8.23
N PRO A 36 -1.65 -21.52 -8.38
CA PRO A 36 -1.82 -22.73 -9.19
C PRO A 36 -1.40 -22.55 -10.65
N SER A 37 -1.52 -21.32 -11.17
CA SER A 37 -1.16 -20.93 -12.53
C SER A 37 -0.69 -19.47 -12.56
N PRO A 38 -0.08 -18.99 -13.65
CA PRO A 38 0.19 -17.55 -13.83
C PRO A 38 -1.09 -16.72 -14.07
N GLY A 39 -2.24 -17.38 -14.17
CA GLY A 39 -3.55 -16.77 -14.37
C GLY A 39 -4.20 -16.23 -13.11
N TYR A 40 -3.43 -15.82 -12.11
CA TYR A 40 -3.96 -15.27 -10.86
C TYR A 40 -3.46 -13.85 -10.61
N ASP A 41 -4.39 -12.97 -10.24
CA ASP A 41 -4.09 -11.73 -9.54
C ASP A 41 -3.88 -12.02 -8.06
N VAL A 42 -3.02 -11.25 -7.41
CA VAL A 42 -2.84 -11.23 -5.95
C VAL A 42 -3.09 -9.80 -5.47
N ASP A 43 -3.66 -9.66 -4.28
CA ASP A 43 -3.97 -8.36 -3.67
C ASP A 43 -3.82 -8.42 -2.14
N ILE A 44 -3.50 -7.29 -1.50
CA ILE A 44 -3.54 -7.12 -0.05
C ILE A 44 -4.49 -5.97 0.23
N VAL A 45 -5.64 -6.28 0.82
CA VAL A 45 -6.67 -5.28 1.09
C VAL A 45 -6.95 -5.19 2.57
N GLN A 46 -7.30 -4.00 3.07
CA GLN A 46 -7.76 -3.87 4.45
C GLN A 46 -9.03 -4.69 4.65
N SER A 47 -9.09 -5.41 5.77
CA SER A 47 -10.28 -6.14 6.19
C SER A 47 -11.46 -5.19 6.37
N PRO A 48 -12.67 -5.56 5.88
CA PRO A 48 -13.86 -4.73 6.06
C PRO A 48 -14.32 -4.66 7.53
N LEU A 49 -13.77 -5.51 8.40
CA LEU A 49 -14.04 -5.47 9.82
C LEU A 49 -13.45 -4.19 10.43
N LYS A 50 -14.29 -3.40 11.09
CA LYS A 50 -13.90 -2.17 11.78
C LYS A 50 -13.30 -2.49 13.15
N ILE A 51 -12.07 -3.02 13.13
CA ILE A 51 -11.30 -3.40 14.31
C ILE A 51 -10.00 -2.61 14.38
N PHE A 52 -9.48 -2.43 15.59
CA PHE A 52 -8.23 -1.73 15.85
C PHE A 52 -7.20 -2.68 16.50
N PRO A 53 -5.95 -2.75 16.02
CA PRO A 53 -5.45 -2.13 14.77
C PRO A 53 -6.15 -2.70 13.52
N PRO A 54 -6.10 -1.99 12.38
CA PRO A 54 -6.62 -2.52 11.13
C PRO A 54 -5.91 -3.83 10.78
N GLN A 55 -6.64 -4.75 10.16
CA GLN A 55 -6.11 -6.04 9.72
C GLN A 55 -6.25 -6.12 8.20
N PHE A 56 -5.49 -7.00 7.56
CA PHE A 56 -5.44 -7.09 6.10
C PHE A 56 -5.73 -8.52 5.63
N ASN A 57 -6.26 -8.64 4.42
CA ASN A 57 -6.52 -9.92 3.76
C ASN A 57 -5.58 -10.03 2.55
N LEU A 58 -4.81 -11.11 2.50
CA LEU A 58 -4.06 -11.51 1.32
C LEU A 58 -5.00 -12.33 0.42
N LEU A 59 -5.34 -11.76 -0.73
CA LEU A 59 -6.32 -12.27 -1.66
C LEU A 59 -5.69 -12.68 -2.98
N ARG A 60 -6.36 -13.59 -3.68
CA ARG A 60 -6.09 -13.93 -5.08
C ARG A 60 -7.38 -14.07 -5.86
N ARG A 61 -7.31 -13.87 -7.17
CA ARG A 61 -8.44 -14.04 -8.08
C ARG A 61 -7.95 -14.60 -9.41
N GLU A 62 -8.71 -15.52 -9.98
CA GLU A 62 -8.42 -16.05 -11.31
C GLU A 62 -8.71 -15.00 -12.40
N ARG A 63 -7.77 -14.84 -13.32
CA ARG A 63 -7.87 -13.99 -14.50
C ARG A 63 -8.64 -14.73 -15.60
N PRO A 64 -9.55 -14.05 -16.32
CA PRO A 64 -10.14 -14.62 -17.52
C PRO A 64 -9.08 -15.07 -18.53
N GLY A 65 -9.23 -16.26 -19.10
CA GLY A 65 -8.32 -16.79 -20.12
C GLY A 65 -7.98 -18.26 -19.93
N VAL A 66 -7.13 -18.78 -20.80
CA VAL A 66 -6.55 -20.11 -20.69
C VAL A 66 -5.10 -19.94 -20.26
N TRP A 67 -4.76 -20.51 -19.11
CA TRP A 67 -3.43 -20.42 -18.53
C TRP A 67 -2.82 -21.82 -18.40
N PRO A 68 -1.49 -21.96 -18.55
CA PRO A 68 -0.84 -23.24 -18.29
C PRO A 68 -1.03 -23.63 -16.82
N ASP A 69 -1.30 -24.91 -16.58
CA ASP A 69 -1.44 -25.48 -15.24
C ASP A 69 -0.05 -25.75 -14.63
N VAL A 70 0.63 -24.65 -14.28
CA VAL A 70 1.98 -24.67 -13.71
C VAL A 70 2.04 -23.76 -12.49
N MET A 71 2.44 -24.34 -11.36
CA MET A 71 2.66 -23.60 -10.12
C MET A 71 3.59 -22.42 -10.39
N THR A 72 3.11 -21.22 -10.10
CA THR A 72 3.79 -19.97 -10.41
C THR A 72 4.02 -19.19 -9.12
N PRO A 73 5.28 -18.92 -8.73
CA PRO A 73 5.54 -18.12 -7.55
C PRO A 73 5.08 -16.69 -7.77
N TYR A 74 4.57 -16.06 -6.72
CA TYR A 74 4.22 -14.66 -6.70
C TYR A 74 4.95 -13.94 -5.55
N ARG A 75 5.17 -12.64 -5.75
CA ARG A 75 5.57 -11.69 -4.71
C ARG A 75 4.73 -10.43 -4.89
N TYR A 76 4.15 -9.93 -3.81
CA TYR A 76 3.23 -8.81 -3.83
C TYR A 76 3.48 -7.91 -2.62
N GLY A 77 3.57 -6.59 -2.82
CA GLY A 77 3.83 -5.63 -1.74
C GLY A 77 2.86 -4.47 -1.77
N GLU A 78 2.24 -4.13 -0.64
CA GLU A 78 1.25 -3.05 -0.52
C GLU A 78 1.65 -2.06 0.58
N VAL A 79 1.59 -0.76 0.28
CA VAL A 79 1.85 0.31 1.24
C VAL A 79 0.54 0.79 1.85
N VAL A 80 0.41 0.67 3.17
CA VAL A 80 -0.83 0.99 3.88
C VAL A 80 -0.56 1.97 5.03
N PRO A 81 -1.48 2.91 5.32
CA PRO A 81 -1.41 3.68 6.55
C PRO A 81 -1.66 2.75 7.75
N PHE A 82 -0.85 2.89 8.80
CA PHE A 82 -0.94 2.04 9.98
C PHE A 82 -0.58 2.82 11.26
N PRO A 83 -1.22 2.55 12.42
CA PRO A 83 -0.88 3.23 13.67
C PRO A 83 0.59 3.03 14.07
N THR A 84 1.25 4.12 14.46
CA THR A 84 2.70 4.15 14.74
C THR A 84 3.09 3.45 16.04
N ASP A 85 2.14 3.31 16.96
CA ASP A 85 2.31 2.66 18.27
C ASP A 85 2.20 1.12 18.20
N GLN A 86 1.81 0.56 17.05
CA GLN A 86 1.53 -0.85 16.91
C GLN A 86 2.75 -1.59 16.31
N PRO A 87 3.34 -2.59 17.00
CA PRO A 87 4.54 -3.30 16.52
C PRO A 87 4.22 -4.46 15.57
N VAL A 88 2.95 -4.81 15.40
CA VAL A 88 2.51 -6.01 14.67
C VAL A 88 1.34 -5.67 13.75
N VAL A 89 1.36 -6.22 12.53
CA VAL A 89 0.23 -6.20 11.60
C VAL A 89 -0.35 -7.61 11.46
N THR A 90 -1.68 -7.72 11.44
CA THR A 90 -2.35 -9.02 11.23
C THR A 90 -2.75 -9.17 9.77
N VAL A 91 -2.37 -10.28 9.14
CA VAL A 91 -2.72 -10.60 7.76
C VAL A 91 -3.41 -11.96 7.67
N HIS A 92 -4.62 -11.99 7.14
CA HIS A 92 -5.41 -13.19 6.87
C HIS A 92 -5.05 -13.78 5.51
N HIS A 93 -4.89 -15.09 5.45
CA HIS A 93 -4.52 -15.85 4.24
C HIS A 93 -5.22 -17.23 4.26
N ALA A 94 -5.03 -18.04 3.22
CA ALA A 94 -5.78 -19.28 3.05
C ALA A 94 -5.59 -20.29 4.21
N ASP A 95 -4.44 -20.24 4.88
CA ASP A 95 -4.08 -21.14 5.98
C ASP A 95 -4.41 -20.57 7.38
N GLY A 96 -5.04 -19.39 7.46
CA GLY A 96 -5.41 -18.75 8.72
C GLY A 96 -5.00 -17.27 8.77
N GLN A 97 -4.30 -16.88 9.83
CA GLN A 97 -3.82 -15.52 10.02
C GLN A 97 -2.42 -15.51 10.61
N ASP A 98 -1.64 -14.50 10.23
CA ASP A 98 -0.33 -14.20 10.79
C ASP A 98 -0.34 -12.92 11.61
N ALA A 99 0.33 -12.97 12.76
CA ALA A 99 0.79 -11.78 13.46
C ALA A 99 2.23 -11.46 12.99
N VAL A 100 2.36 -10.51 12.07
CA VAL A 100 3.64 -10.16 11.44
C VAL A 100 4.28 -8.98 12.18
N GLU A 101 5.46 -9.19 12.74
CA GLU A 101 6.26 -8.12 13.33
C GLU A 101 6.64 -7.08 12.27
N ILE A 102 6.40 -5.81 12.59
CA ILE A 102 6.75 -4.68 11.76
C ILE A 102 8.18 -4.26 12.09
N LYS A 103 9.08 -4.42 11.12
CA LYS A 103 10.50 -4.08 11.24
C LYS A 103 10.79 -2.70 10.68
N ASP A 104 11.91 -2.12 11.05
CA ASP A 104 12.40 -0.91 10.39
C ASP A 104 12.83 -1.20 8.95
N CYS A 105 12.77 -0.18 8.10
CA CYS A 105 13.36 -0.25 6.77
C CYS A 105 14.89 -0.37 6.88
N GLY A 106 15.43 -1.52 6.46
CA GLY A 106 16.88 -1.69 6.27
C GLY A 106 17.36 -1.02 4.98
N ASP A 107 18.64 -1.24 4.63
CA ASP A 107 19.29 -0.64 3.46
C ASP A 107 18.50 -0.86 2.16
N ASP A 108 17.93 -2.06 1.96
CA ASP A 108 17.15 -2.42 0.77
C ASP A 108 15.85 -1.61 0.60
N LEU A 109 15.39 -0.92 1.64
CA LEU A 109 14.17 -0.11 1.65
C LEU A 109 14.42 1.36 1.99
N GLN A 110 15.68 1.80 1.92
CA GLN A 110 16.04 3.17 2.26
C GLN A 110 15.31 4.19 1.38
N ASP A 111 15.21 3.96 0.07
CA ASP A 111 14.50 4.86 -0.84
C ASP A 111 13.00 4.96 -0.56
N PHE A 112 12.38 3.86 -0.10
CA PHE A 112 11.00 3.89 0.37
C PHE A 112 10.86 4.76 1.64
N ALA A 113 11.76 4.59 2.61
CA ALA A 113 11.77 5.41 3.81
C ALA A 113 12.00 6.91 3.48
N ILE A 114 12.88 7.22 2.51
CA ILE A 114 13.11 8.59 2.03
C ILE A 114 11.87 9.15 1.33
N ALA A 115 11.20 8.39 0.46
CA ALA A 115 9.98 8.83 -0.22
C ALA A 115 8.86 9.19 0.76
N VAL A 116 8.74 8.45 1.86
CA VAL A 116 7.78 8.74 2.92
C VAL A 116 8.20 9.95 3.76
N ALA A 117 9.45 10.00 4.21
CA ALA A 117 9.96 11.11 5.03
C ALA A 117 9.98 12.45 4.26
N GLY A 118 10.19 12.37 2.95
CA GLY A 118 10.33 13.50 2.03
C GLY A 118 11.76 14.02 1.94
N SER A 119 12.10 14.55 0.75
CA SER A 119 13.40 15.21 0.54
C SER A 119 13.57 16.45 1.43
N PRO A 120 14.77 16.64 2.04
CA PRO A 120 15.09 17.83 2.83
C PRO A 120 15.11 19.13 2.00
N ASP A 121 15.20 19.03 0.67
CA ASP A 121 15.25 20.20 -0.22
C ASP A 121 13.90 20.89 -0.38
N LEU A 122 12.81 20.15 -0.15
CA LEU A 122 11.43 20.64 -0.30
C LEU A 122 10.60 20.31 0.95
N PRO A 123 10.89 20.98 2.09
CA PRO A 123 10.17 20.75 3.34
C PRO A 123 8.74 21.31 3.27
N CYS A 124 7.81 20.61 3.93
CA CYS A 124 6.50 21.19 4.24
C CYS A 124 6.70 22.23 5.36
N PRO A 125 6.05 23.42 5.30
CA PRO A 125 6.20 24.44 6.34
C PRO A 125 5.83 23.91 7.73
N SER A 126 6.45 24.42 8.78
CA SER A 126 6.14 24.03 10.15
C SER A 126 4.66 24.28 10.47
N GLY A 127 3.97 23.26 10.98
CA GLY A 127 2.54 23.32 11.30
C GLY A 127 1.60 23.07 10.11
N ALA A 128 2.13 22.89 8.90
CA ALA A 128 1.37 22.39 7.76
C ALA A 128 1.25 20.86 7.81
N GLU A 129 0.17 20.35 7.25
CA GLU A 129 -0.07 18.90 7.23
C GLU A 129 0.53 18.30 5.96
N GLN A 130 1.13 17.12 6.09
CA GLN A 130 1.74 16.41 4.96
C GLN A 130 1.26 14.97 4.89
N ALA A 131 1.28 14.42 3.69
CA ALA A 131 0.99 13.03 3.42
C ALA A 131 1.68 12.58 2.13
N THR A 132 1.95 11.28 2.04
CA THR A 132 2.48 10.63 0.84
C THR A 132 1.47 9.59 0.36
N GLY A 133 1.14 9.61 -0.92
CA GLY A 133 0.30 8.61 -1.54
C GLY A 133 1.09 7.80 -2.55
N PHE A 134 0.73 6.53 -2.69
CA PHE A 134 1.38 5.58 -3.60
C PHE A 134 0.38 5.09 -4.64
N SER A 135 0.89 4.69 -5.81
CA SER A 135 0.12 4.10 -6.91
C SER A 135 0.92 3.00 -7.59
N ARG A 136 0.32 1.82 -7.64
CA ARG A 136 0.88 0.63 -8.30
C ARG A 136 0.55 0.56 -9.77
N SER A 137 -0.49 1.28 -10.19
CA SER A 137 -0.84 1.45 -11.61
C SER A 137 0.03 2.50 -12.32
N LEU A 138 1.00 3.08 -11.58
CA LEU A 138 1.86 4.18 -12.04
C LEU A 138 1.04 5.41 -12.48
N SER A 139 -0.03 5.70 -11.74
CA SER A 139 -0.93 6.82 -11.98
C SER A 139 -0.72 7.95 -10.97
N PHE A 140 -0.44 9.15 -11.49
CA PHE A 140 -0.34 10.35 -10.66
C PHE A 140 -1.65 10.70 -9.96
N ASP A 141 -2.79 10.50 -10.64
CA ASP A 141 -4.11 10.81 -10.07
C ASP A 141 -4.43 9.90 -8.90
N GLU A 142 -4.11 8.60 -9.02
CA GLU A 142 -4.27 7.62 -7.94
C GLU A 142 -3.36 7.97 -6.76
N ALA A 143 -2.07 8.23 -7.03
CA ALA A 143 -1.12 8.58 -5.97
C ALA A 143 -1.51 9.88 -5.27
N PHE A 144 -1.97 10.90 -6.01
CA PHE A 144 -2.43 12.17 -5.43
C PHE A 144 -3.71 12.00 -4.59
N ALA A 145 -4.67 11.20 -5.07
CA ALA A 145 -5.89 10.89 -4.32
C ALA A 145 -5.57 10.11 -3.02
N ASN A 146 -4.64 9.15 -3.07
CA ASN A 146 -4.14 8.45 -1.89
C ASN A 146 -3.41 9.38 -0.92
N ALA A 147 -2.66 10.36 -1.43
CA ALA A 147 -2.00 11.35 -0.58
C ALA A 147 -3.03 12.23 0.14
N LEU A 148 -4.07 12.67 -0.56
CA LEU A 148 -5.16 13.48 0.01
C LEU A 148 -5.94 12.73 1.09
N SER A 149 -6.22 11.44 0.90
CA SER A 149 -6.94 10.63 1.90
C SER A 149 -6.11 10.41 3.18
N GLY A 150 -4.78 10.52 3.08
CA GLY A 150 -3.87 10.48 4.22
C GLY A 150 -3.85 11.74 5.09
N LEU A 151 -4.35 12.87 4.58
CA LEU A 151 -4.46 14.11 5.36
C LEU A 151 -5.60 14.03 6.38
N PRO A 152 -5.47 14.66 7.55
CA PRO A 152 -6.59 14.79 8.47
C PRO A 152 -7.75 15.55 7.82
N PRO A 153 -9.00 15.36 8.27
CA PRO A 153 -10.14 16.13 7.79
C PRO A 153 -9.84 17.63 7.83
N PHE A 154 -10.20 18.36 6.76
CA PHE A 154 -10.04 19.80 6.75
C PHE A 154 -11.16 20.43 7.57
N GLU A 155 -10.81 21.02 8.72
CA GLU A 155 -11.71 21.85 9.51
C GLU A 155 -11.45 23.32 9.16
N PRO A 156 -12.30 23.95 8.34
CA PRO A 156 -12.07 25.32 7.90
C PRO A 156 -12.20 26.28 9.10
N PRO A 157 -11.23 27.19 9.33
CA PRO A 157 -11.32 28.16 10.42
C PRO A 157 -12.48 29.16 10.24
N PHE A 158 -12.96 29.34 9.01
CA PHE A 158 -14.12 30.16 8.65
C PHE A 158 -14.79 29.61 7.38
N PRO A 159 -16.08 29.89 7.11
CA PRO A 159 -16.86 29.22 6.05
C PRO A 159 -16.26 29.28 4.64
N ASP A 160 -15.55 30.36 4.32
CA ASP A 160 -14.93 30.57 3.00
C ASP A 160 -13.43 30.23 2.97
N ALA A 161 -12.91 29.58 4.02
CA ALA A 161 -11.49 29.23 4.09
C ALA A 161 -11.15 28.19 3.03
N MET A 162 -10.15 28.51 2.21
CA MET A 162 -9.61 27.60 1.19
C MET A 162 -8.27 27.03 1.66
N ALA A 163 -8.16 25.71 1.63
CA ALA A 163 -6.89 25.04 1.80
C ALA A 163 -6.14 24.97 0.47
N ARG A 164 -4.87 25.37 0.48
CA ARG A 164 -3.97 25.15 -0.66
C ARG A 164 -3.25 23.83 -0.47
N ILE A 165 -3.36 22.95 -1.46
CA ILE A 165 -2.55 21.73 -1.57
C ILE A 165 -1.39 22.01 -2.53
N LYS A 166 -0.17 21.74 -2.09
CA LYS A 166 1.03 21.81 -2.92
C LYS A 166 1.63 20.41 -3.02
N VAL A 167 1.86 19.94 -4.24
CA VAL A 167 2.72 18.77 -4.48
C VAL A 167 4.15 19.20 -4.22
N LEU A 168 4.81 18.53 -3.27
CA LEU A 168 6.19 18.81 -2.91
C LEU A 168 7.14 17.94 -3.72
N GLU A 169 6.79 16.69 -3.93
CA GLU A 169 7.67 15.72 -4.55
C GLU A 169 6.87 14.67 -5.29
N VAL A 170 7.41 14.24 -6.41
CA VAL A 170 6.89 13.12 -7.17
C VAL A 170 8.06 12.26 -7.60
N GLY A 171 7.90 10.95 -7.48
CA GLY A 171 8.88 10.00 -7.95
C GLY A 171 8.24 8.64 -8.18
N ALA A 172 9.09 7.69 -8.51
CA ALA A 172 8.69 6.30 -8.62
C ALA A 172 9.79 5.43 -8.01
N LEU A 173 9.37 4.41 -7.30
CA LEU A 173 10.22 3.43 -6.66
C LEU A 173 10.18 2.17 -7.51
N PHE A 174 11.34 1.77 -8.01
CA PHE A 174 11.50 0.53 -8.77
C PHE A 174 12.55 -0.35 -8.11
N GLY A 175 12.16 -1.55 -7.71
CA GLY A 175 13.08 -2.52 -7.10
C GLY A 175 13.00 -2.57 -5.58
N GLY A 176 14.12 -2.86 -4.93
CA GLY A 176 14.13 -3.35 -3.55
C GLY A 176 13.79 -4.84 -3.54
N PHE A 177 12.60 -5.21 -3.04
CA PHE A 177 12.10 -6.57 -3.26
C PHE A 177 11.54 -6.72 -4.68
N PRO A 178 11.80 -7.85 -5.38
CA PRO A 178 11.22 -8.12 -6.70
C PRO A 178 9.71 -7.86 -6.77
N GLY A 179 9.30 -6.90 -7.61
CA GLY A 179 7.88 -6.58 -7.86
C GLY A 179 7.32 -5.34 -7.16
N PHE A 180 8.12 -4.58 -6.40
CA PHE A 180 7.72 -3.27 -5.88
C PHE A 180 7.97 -2.17 -6.93
N HIS A 181 6.88 -1.63 -7.49
CA HIS A 181 6.88 -0.66 -8.58
C HIS A 181 5.77 0.37 -8.34
N ASP A 182 6.10 1.40 -7.56
CA ASP A 182 5.11 2.34 -7.06
C ASP A 182 5.50 3.76 -7.45
N LEU A 183 4.57 4.48 -8.08
CA LEU A 183 4.65 5.93 -8.19
C LEU A 183 4.22 6.52 -6.84
N PHE A 184 4.94 7.54 -6.36
CA PHE A 184 4.54 8.23 -5.13
C PHE A 184 4.37 9.73 -5.37
N VAL A 185 3.42 10.33 -4.66
CA VAL A 185 3.19 11.78 -4.64
C VAL A 185 3.15 12.23 -3.20
N ARG A 186 4.02 13.19 -2.86
CA ARG A 186 4.05 13.82 -1.55
C ARG A 186 3.40 15.20 -1.62
N ILE A 187 2.45 15.45 -0.75
CA ILE A 187 1.69 16.69 -0.70
C ILE A 187 1.81 17.38 0.65
N CYS A 188 1.56 18.68 0.63
CA CYS A 188 1.52 19.52 1.81
C CYS A 188 0.30 20.45 1.73
N ARG A 189 -0.48 20.50 2.80
CA ARG A 189 -1.66 21.35 2.94
C ARG A 189 -1.35 22.53 3.84
N THR A 190 -1.56 23.72 3.31
CA THR A 190 -1.46 24.99 4.04
C THR A 190 -2.80 25.70 4.00
N VAL A 191 -3.29 26.19 5.14
CA VAL A 191 -4.48 27.04 5.17
C VAL A 191 -4.07 28.47 4.85
N GLY A 192 -4.70 29.08 3.84
CA GLY A 192 -4.49 30.49 3.55
C GLY A 192 -5.10 31.35 4.66
N GLY A 193 -4.28 32.20 5.29
CA GLY A 193 -4.74 33.30 6.13
C GLY A 193 -5.07 34.53 5.31
#